data_AF-A0A7C7NB19-F1
#
_entry.id   AF-A0A7C7NB19-F1
#
_cell.length_a   1.000
_cell.length_b   1.000
_cell.length_c   1.000
_cell.angle_alpha   90.00
_cell.angle_beta   90.00
_cell.angle_gamma   90.00
#
_symmetry.space_group_name_H-M   'P 1'
#
loop_
_entity.id
_entity.type
_entity.pdbx_description
1 polymer ?
#
loop_
_entity_poly.entity_id
_entity_poly.type
_entity_poly.pdbx_seq_one_letter_code
_entity_poly.pdbx_strand_id
1 'polypeptide(L)' 'MSPYHRLDLSLTRTKNYENSSKHLIFSIYNAYNNLNPFFALTDEDDNGNPVIREYGIFPMIPSIAWRYSF' A
#
# COMPACT_ATOMS: atom_id res chain seq x y z
N MET A 1 -3.76 -5.07 -21.24
CA MET A 1 -3.20 -4.48 -20.01
C MET A 1 -4.37 -4.01 -19.16
N SER A 2 -4.55 -4.57 -17.97
CA SER A 2 -5.60 -4.12 -17.05
C SER A 2 -5.36 -2.65 -16.69
N PRO A 3 -6.39 -1.80 -16.60
CA PRO A 3 -6.17 -0.39 -16.28
C PRO A 3 -5.56 -0.25 -14.88
N TYR A 4 -4.40 0.40 -14.82
CA TYR A 4 -3.67 0.66 -13.57
C TYR A 4 -4.38 1.76 -12.79
N HIS A 5 -5.14 1.36 -11.76
CA HIS A 5 -5.77 2.28 -10.82
C HIS A 5 -5.06 2.20 -9.48
N ARG A 6 -4.45 3.31 -9.05
CA ARG A 6 -3.83 3.45 -7.74
C ARG A 6 -4.44 4.65 -7.02
N LEU A 7 -4.84 4.42 -5.77
CA LEU A 7 -5.33 5.46 -4.88
C LEU A 7 -4.58 5.36 -3.57
N ASP A 8 -4.01 6.47 -3.17
CA ASP A 8 -3.34 6.63 -1.89
C ASP A 8 -4.15 7.62 -1.06
N LEU A 9 -4.44 7.27 0.19
CA LEU A 9 -5.18 8.11 1.12
C LEU A 9 -4.30 8.39 2.34
N SER A 10 -4.25 9.65 2.77
CA SER A 10 -3.54 10.05 3.98
C SER A 10 -4.37 11.03 4.79
N LEU A 11 -4.47 10.76 6.08
CA LEU A 11 -5.14 11.57 7.08
C LEU A 11 -4.13 12.00 8.14
N THR A 12 -3.93 13.31 8.28
CA THR A 12 -3.10 13.86 9.34
C THR A 12 -3.95 14.60 10.36
N ARG A 13 -3.94 14.12 11.61
CA ARG A 13 -4.52 14.80 12.76
C ARG A 13 -3.44 15.61 13.46
N THR A 14 -3.51 16.92 13.32
CA THR A 14 -2.61 17.86 14.01
C THR A 14 -3.29 18.40 15.27
N LYS A 15 -2.55 18.41 16.39
CA LYS A 15 -2.95 19.05 17.65
C LYS A 15 -1.84 19.99 18.11
N ASN A 16 -2.14 21.28 18.11
CA ASN A 16 -1.21 22.34 18.52
C ASN A 16 -1.39 22.66 20.01
N TYR A 17 -0.28 22.92 20.68
CA TYR A 17 -0.15 23.44 22.04
C TYR A 17 0.77 24.68 22.00
N GLU A 18 0.78 25.48 23.06
CA GLU A 18 1.57 26.73 23.11
C GLU A 18 3.06 26.54 22.74
N ASN A 19 3.66 25.42 23.17
CA ASN A 19 5.09 25.12 22.95
C ASN A 19 5.32 23.77 22.27
N SER A 20 4.32 23.21 21.57
CA SER A 20 4.52 21.96 20.81
C SER A 20 3.39 21.69 19.82
N SER A 21 3.68 20.91 18.79
CA SER A 21 2.67 20.31 17.91
C SER A 21 2.81 18.78 17.88
N LYS A 22 1.65 18.11 17.93
CA LYS A 22 1.53 16.67 17.77
C LYS A 22 0.84 16.38 16.45
N HIS A 23 1.43 15.55 15.62
CA HIS A 23 0.85 15.11 14.37
C HIS A 23 0.72 13.59 14.41
N LEU A 24 -0.51 13.11 14.27
CA LEU A 24 -0.83 11.71 14.13
C LEU A 24 -1.25 11.47 12.68
N ILE A 25 -0.45 10.72 11.94
CA ILE A 25 -0.59 10.52 10.50
C ILE A 25 -1.00 9.07 10.28
N PHE A 26 -2.14 8.88 9.62
CA PHE A 26 -2.61 7.60 9.14
C PHE A 26 -2.60 7.62 7.62
N SER A 27 -1.92 6.68 6.99
CA SER A 27 -1.85 6.59 5.54
C SER A 27 -2.15 5.16 5.10
N ILE A 28 -2.82 5.02 3.98
CA ILE A 28 -2.99 3.75 3.29
C ILE A 28 -2.60 3.96 1.83
N TYR A 29 -1.64 3.16 1.41
CA TYR A 29 -1.15 3.14 0.04
C TYR A 29 -1.83 2.01 -0.73
N ASN A 30 -2.19 2.29 -1.99
CA ASN A 30 -2.81 1.34 -2.89
C ASN A 30 -4.16 0.78 -2.38
N ALA A 31 -5.07 1.65 -1.95
CA ALA A 31 -6.40 1.27 -1.44
C ALA A 31 -7.26 0.45 -2.42
N TYR A 32 -6.89 0.42 -3.71
CA TYR A 32 -7.58 -0.37 -4.74
C TYR A 32 -7.12 -1.83 -4.83
N ASN A 33 -6.19 -2.27 -3.97
CA ASN A 33 -5.69 -3.65 -4.01
C ASN A 33 -5.15 -4.02 -5.41
N ASN A 34 -4.49 -3.06 -6.08
CA ASN A 34 -3.84 -3.37 -7.33
C ASN A 34 -2.64 -4.26 -7.03
N LEU A 35 -2.65 -5.51 -7.50
CA LEU A 35 -1.60 -6.46 -7.17
C LEU A 35 -0.26 -5.86 -7.60
N ASN A 36 0.68 -5.73 -6.67
CA ASN A 36 2.02 -5.26 -6.97
C ASN A 36 2.91 -6.51 -7.10
N PRO A 37 3.12 -7.03 -8.32
CA PRO A 37 3.83 -8.29 -8.52
C PRO A 37 5.28 -8.12 -8.09
N PHE A 38 5.67 -8.83 -7.03
CA PHE A 38 7.05 -8.78 -6.52
C PHE A 38 7.89 -9.93 -7.07
N PHE A 39 7.25 -11.07 -7.33
CA PHE A 39 7.86 -12.21 -8.02
C PHE A 39 6.90 -12.75 -9.08
N ALA A 40 7.47 -13.12 -10.23
CA ALA A 40 6.79 -13.89 -11.27
C ALA A 40 7.46 -15.27 -11.32
N LEU A 41 6.66 -16.33 -11.20
CA LEU A 41 7.11 -17.70 -11.33
C LEU A 41 6.42 -18.33 -12.54
N THR A 42 7.18 -19.13 -13.30
CA THR A 42 6.60 -20.01 -14.31
C THR A 42 5.89 -21.15 -13.57
N ASP A 43 4.60 -21.29 -13.82
CA ASP A 43 3.74 -22.33 -13.24
C ASP A 43 2.99 -23.03 -14.39
N GLU A 44 2.37 -24.17 -14.11
CA GLU A 44 1.52 -24.88 -15.09
C GLU A 44 0.04 -24.70 -14.71
N ASP A 45 -0.82 -24.42 -15.70
CA ASP A 45 -2.28 -24.43 -15.48
C ASP A 45 -2.81 -25.88 -15.35
N ASP A 46 -4.09 -26.05 -15.00
CA ASP A 46 -4.70 -27.38 -14.84
C ASP A 46 -4.71 -28.21 -16.14
N ASN A 47 -4.41 -27.61 -17.29
CA ASN A 47 -4.29 -28.26 -18.60
C ASN A 47 -2.82 -28.46 -19.03
N GLY A 48 -1.84 -28.16 -18.16
CA GLY A 48 -0.40 -28.30 -18.44
C GLY A 48 0.18 -27.19 -19.32
N ASN A 49 -0.51 -26.06 -19.49
CA ASN A 49 0.04 -24.94 -20.24
C ASN A 49 0.95 -24.09 -19.34
N PRO A 50 2.12 -23.66 -19.84
CA PRO A 50 3.00 -22.77 -19.08
C PRO A 50 2.34 -21.39 -18.93
N VAL A 51 2.11 -20.99 -17.69
CA VAL A 51 1.59 -19.68 -17.31
C VAL A 51 2.59 -18.95 -16.44
N ILE A 52 2.58 -17.63 -16.51
CA ILE A 52 3.35 -16.78 -15.59
C ILE A 52 2.42 -16.40 -14.45
N ARG A 53 2.68 -16.90 -13.24
CA ARG A 53 1.95 -16.48 -12.03
C ARG A 53 2.71 -15.41 -11.29
N GLU A 54 2.03 -14.28 -11.12
CA GLU A 54 2.53 -13.12 -10.40
C GLU A 54 2.06 -13.16 -8.94
N TYR A 55 3.00 -13.14 -8.00
CA TYR A 55 2.73 -13.09 -6.57
C TYR A 55 3.04 -11.69 -6.03
N GLY A 56 2.03 -11.04 -5.45
CA GLY A 56 2.18 -9.80 -4.71
C GLY A 56 2.31 -10.07 -3.21
N ILE A 57 3.20 -9.35 -2.51
CA ILE A 57 3.42 -9.56 -1.07
C ILE A 57 2.33 -8.85 -0.24
N PHE A 58 1.91 -7.65 -0.65
CA PHE A 58 0.88 -6.90 0.08
C PHE A 58 -0.12 -6.21 -0.86
N PRO A 59 -1.43 -6.47 -0.69
CA PRO A 59 -2.49 -5.84 -1.48
C PRO A 59 -2.62 -4.33 -1.20
N MET A 60 -2.50 -3.96 0.08
CA MET A 60 -2.59 -2.61 0.61
C MET A 60 -1.52 -2.43 1.68
N ILE A 61 -0.89 -1.26 1.73
CA ILE A 61 0.17 -0.98 2.70
C ILE A 61 -0.35 0.09 3.68
N PRO A 62 -0.85 -0.30 4.87
CA PRO A 62 -1.21 0.65 5.91
C PRO A 62 0.06 1.22 6.56
N SER A 63 0.00 2.48 6.98
CA SER A 63 1.07 3.18 7.67
C SER A 63 0.48 4.07 8.76
N ILE A 64 1.10 4.03 9.93
CA ILE A 64 0.82 4.93 11.05
C ILE A 64 2.13 5.60 11.45
N ALA A 65 2.10 6.92 11.60
CA ALA A 65 3.22 7.70 12.06
C ALA A 65 2.80 8.72 13.12
N TRP A 66 3.66 8.88 14.12
CA TRP A 66 3.53 9.92 15.14
C TRP A 66 4.70 10.87 15.00
N ARG A 67 4.42 12.17 14.86
CA ARG A 67 5.43 13.21 14.84
C ARG A 67 5.16 14.21 15.96
N TYR A 68 6.22 14.55 16.69
CA TYR A 68 6.22 15.58 17.71
C TYR A 68 7.17 16.69 17.28
N SER A 69 6.73 17.94 17.39
CA SER A 69 7.54 19.13 17.16
C SER A 69 7.46 20.02 18.40
N PHE A 70 8.61 20.55 18.81
CA PHE A 70 8.79 21.45 19.95
C PHE A 70 8.87 22.90 19.47
#